data_AF-A0A7K1GIE8-F1
#
_entry.id   AF-A0A7K1GIE8-F1
#
_cell.length_a   1.000
_cell.length_b   1.000
_cell.length_c   1.000
_cell.angle_alpha   90.00
_cell.angle_beta   90.00
_cell.angle_gamma   90.00
#
_symmetry.space_group_name_H-M   'P 1'
#
loop_
_entity.id
_entity.type
_entity.pdbx_description
1 polymer ?
#
loop_
_entity_poly.entity_id
_entity_poly.type
_entity_poly.pdbx_seq_one_letter_code
_entity_poly.pdbx_strand_id
1 'polypeptide(L)'
;MHRLLPSIILLLLLGFIGCDTVNDQNHYPEDKVKKNSQDEIESMLSTYTNYVNNYKDLYSKALSGDKKALKSYSDLMLKVDESNQKLNKLIDQQRLTSNQLKKYISLKKRFTP
;
A
#
# COMPACT_ATOMS: atom_id res chain seq x y z
N MET A 1 11.83 -50.86 -51.31
CA MET A 1 11.28 -51.24 -49.99
C MET A 1 10.29 -50.19 -49.57
N HIS A 2 8.99 -50.48 -49.73
CA HIS A 2 7.90 -49.66 -49.23
C HIS A 2 7.82 -49.76 -47.71
N ARG A 3 7.76 -48.62 -47.02
CA ARG A 3 6.94 -48.46 -45.80
C ARG A 3 6.27 -47.09 -45.85
N LEU A 4 5.11 -47.10 -46.50
CA LEU A 4 4.02 -46.19 -46.18
C LEU A 4 3.56 -46.51 -44.76
N LEU A 5 3.44 -45.50 -43.90
CA LEU A 5 2.15 -45.10 -43.34
C LEU A 5 2.34 -43.85 -42.47
N PRO A 6 1.72 -42.71 -42.87
CA PRO A 6 1.55 -41.54 -42.02
C PRO A 6 0.42 -41.86 -41.03
N SER A 7 0.67 -41.73 -39.74
CA SER A 7 -0.33 -42.09 -38.74
C SER A 7 -0.36 -41.08 -37.60
N ILE A 8 -1.25 -40.09 -37.76
CA ILE A 8 -2.27 -39.80 -36.74
C ILE A 8 -1.68 -39.54 -35.33
N ILE A 9 -0.86 -38.51 -35.21
CA ILE A 9 -0.67 -37.79 -33.93
C ILE A 9 -1.00 -36.30 -34.16
N LEU A 10 -2.08 -36.09 -34.89
CA LEU A 10 -2.83 -34.85 -35.02
C LEU A 10 -4.28 -35.28 -34.83
N LEU A 11 -4.97 -34.69 -33.86
CA LEU A 11 -6.34 -35.00 -33.39
C LEU A 11 -6.45 -36.16 -32.38
N LEU A 12 -6.37 -35.82 -31.10
CA LEU A 12 -7.04 -36.41 -29.92
C LEU A 12 -6.41 -35.72 -28.71
N LEU A 13 -6.81 -34.50 -28.33
CA LEU A 13 -7.78 -34.31 -27.23
C LEU A 13 -8.26 -32.85 -27.23
N LEU A 14 -9.08 -32.50 -28.24
CA LEU A 14 -10.14 -31.51 -28.07
C LEU A 14 -11.32 -32.26 -27.43
N GLY A 15 -11.72 -31.90 -26.21
CA GLY A 15 -13.04 -32.28 -25.69
C GLY A 15 -13.08 -32.94 -24.31
N PHE A 16 -12.95 -32.13 -23.25
CA PHE A 16 -13.88 -32.20 -22.13
C PHE A 16 -14.51 -30.79 -22.07
N ILE A 17 -15.59 -30.54 -22.80
CA ILE A 17 -16.99 -30.65 -22.34
C ILE A 17 -17.17 -30.15 -20.91
N GLY A 18 -17.61 -28.90 -20.82
CA GLY A 18 -18.79 -28.50 -20.05
C GLY A 18 -18.79 -28.80 -18.55
N CYS A 19 -18.46 -27.80 -17.75
CA CYS A 19 -19.16 -27.61 -16.48
C CYS A 19 -20.12 -26.42 -16.67
N ASP A 20 -21.39 -26.74 -16.89
CA ASP A 20 -22.47 -25.76 -16.80
C ASP A 20 -22.74 -25.42 -15.33
N THR A 21 -22.95 -24.11 -15.13
CA THR A 21 -23.72 -23.45 -14.07
C THR A 21 -23.36 -23.71 -12.59
N VAL A 22 -22.74 -22.70 -11.97
CA VAL A 22 -23.40 -21.97 -10.88
C VAL A 22 -23.22 -20.48 -11.13
N ASN A 23 -24.33 -19.86 -11.54
CA ASN A 23 -24.58 -18.44 -11.39
C ASN A 23 -24.58 -18.13 -9.89
N ASP A 24 -23.49 -17.56 -9.38
CA ASP A 24 -23.52 -16.81 -8.14
C ASP A 24 -23.01 -15.40 -8.47
N GLN A 25 -23.96 -14.57 -8.91
CA GLN A 25 -23.84 -13.11 -8.85
C GLN A 25 -23.71 -12.68 -7.39
N ASN A 26 -22.55 -12.94 -6.79
CA ASN A 26 -22.06 -12.13 -5.68
C ASN A 26 -20.98 -11.21 -6.23
N HIS A 27 -21.43 -10.27 -7.06
CA HIS A 27 -20.74 -9.00 -7.27
C HIS A 27 -20.77 -8.24 -5.94
N TYR A 28 -19.91 -8.66 -5.00
CA TYR A 28 -19.50 -7.78 -3.91
C TYR A 28 -18.95 -6.53 -4.58
N PRO A 29 -19.44 -5.33 -4.23
CA PRO A 29 -19.03 -4.12 -4.92
C PRO A 29 -17.55 -3.89 -4.61
N GLU A 30 -16.69 -4.25 -5.56
CA GLU A 30 -15.23 -4.06 -5.53
C GLU A 30 -14.89 -2.59 -5.23
N ASP A 31 -15.78 -1.68 -5.63
CA ASP A 31 -15.74 -0.25 -5.37
C ASP A 31 -15.80 0.12 -3.89
N LYS A 32 -16.54 -0.62 -3.06
CA LYS A 32 -16.64 -0.32 -1.61
C LYS A 32 -15.36 -0.69 -0.86
N VAL A 33 -14.70 -1.78 -1.26
CA VAL A 33 -13.45 -2.23 -0.64
C VAL A 33 -12.28 -1.32 -1.04
N LYS A 34 -12.20 -0.93 -2.33
CA LYS A 34 -11.19 0.04 -2.79
C LYS A 34 -11.37 1.41 -2.15
N LYS A 35 -12.60 1.91 -2.04
CA LYS A 35 -12.89 3.20 -1.38
C LYS A 35 -12.47 3.19 0.09
N ASN A 36 -12.82 2.13 0.83
CA ASN A 36 -12.43 1.99 2.23
C ASN A 36 -10.89 1.98 2.41
N SER A 37 -10.15 1.33 1.50
CA SER A 37 -8.68 1.34 1.54
C SER A 37 -8.08 2.72 1.22
N GLN A 38 -8.74 3.54 0.41
CA GLN A 38 -8.26 4.89 0.09
C GLN A 38 -8.49 5.87 1.25
N ASP A 39 -9.63 5.75 1.93
CA ASP A 39 -9.93 6.55 3.13
C ASP A 39 -8.95 6.23 4.27
N GLU A 40 -8.55 4.97 4.42
CA GLU A 40 -7.51 4.56 5.38
C GLU A 40 -6.14 5.20 5.07
N ILE A 41 -5.71 5.18 3.81
CA ILE A 41 -4.46 5.82 3.38
C ILE A 41 -4.51 7.33 3.65
N GLU A 42 -5.64 7.97 3.36
CA GLU A 42 -5.79 9.40 3.62
C GLU A 42 -5.74 9.72 5.12
N SER A 43 -6.35 8.88 5.96
CA SER A 43 -6.24 8.98 7.42
C SER A 43 -4.80 8.82 7.91
N MET A 44 -4.04 7.88 7.35
CA MET A 44 -2.62 7.73 7.66
C MET A 44 -1.83 8.98 7.27
N LEU A 45 -2.08 9.56 6.09
CA LEU A 45 -1.41 10.78 5.63
C LEU A 45 -1.80 12.02 6.46
N SER A 46 -3.04 12.08 6.95
CA SER A 46 -3.50 13.10 7.90
C SER A 46 -2.76 12.98 9.23
N THR A 47 -2.66 11.76 9.76
CA THR A 47 -1.90 11.48 10.98
C THR A 47 -0.42 11.85 10.81
N TYR A 48 0.17 11.50 9.68
CA TYR A 48 1.55 11.87 9.34
C TYR A 48 1.73 13.40 9.24
N THR A 49 0.73 14.12 8.73
CA THR A 49 0.73 15.59 8.69
C THR A 49 0.77 16.18 10.09
N ASN A 50 0.00 15.62 11.03
CA ASN A 50 0.03 16.06 12.44
C ASN A 50 1.42 15.82 13.07
N TYR A 51 2.07 14.71 12.75
CA TYR A 51 3.43 14.45 13.22
C TYR A 51 4.41 15.52 12.74
N VAL A 52 4.35 15.88 11.46
CA VAL A 52 5.19 16.94 10.90
C VAL A 52 4.93 18.30 11.57
N ASN A 53 3.66 18.62 11.84
CA ASN A 53 3.31 19.90 12.45
C ASN A 53 3.83 20.01 13.90
N ASN A 54 3.83 18.91 14.65
CA ASN A 54 4.32 18.86 16.02
C ASN A 54 5.86 18.76 16.12
N TYR A 55 6.50 18.24 15.07
CA TYR A 55 7.95 18.00 15.05
C TYR A 55 8.79 19.22 15.41
N LYS A 56 8.53 20.37 14.77
CA LYS A 56 9.40 21.55 14.92
C LYS A 56 9.42 22.09 16.34
N ASP A 57 8.26 22.18 16.98
CA ASP A 57 8.13 22.67 18.35
C ASP A 57 8.80 21.71 19.35
N LEU A 58 8.52 20.41 19.21
CA LEU A 58 9.11 19.38 20.07
C LEU A 58 10.63 19.31 19.92
N TYR A 59 11.13 19.38 18.69
CA TYR A 59 12.57 19.37 18.41
C TYR A 59 13.28 20.58 19.04
N SER A 60 12.74 21.78 18.88
CA SER A 60 13.32 23.00 19.45
C SER A 60 13.38 22.95 20.98
N LYS A 61 12.29 22.52 21.63
CA LYS A 61 12.24 22.36 23.09
C LYS A 61 13.17 21.25 23.58
N ALA A 62 13.27 20.16 22.83
CA ALA A 62 14.18 19.06 23.14
C ALA A 62 15.65 19.50 23.07
N LEU A 63 16.05 20.28 22.04
CA LEU A 63 17.38 20.86 21.94
C LEU A 63 17.71 21.82 23.11
N SER A 64 16.69 22.47 23.66
CA SER A 64 16.81 23.34 24.84
C SER A 64 16.87 22.57 26.16
N GLY A 65 16.84 21.23 26.14
CA GLY A 65 16.96 20.39 27.33
C GLY A 65 15.64 20.15 28.08
N ASP A 66 14.48 20.48 27.51
CA ASP A 66 13.19 20.14 28.11
C ASP A 66 13.00 18.61 28.11
N LYS A 67 13.01 18.01 29.31
CA LYS A 67 12.89 16.55 29.51
C LYS A 67 11.57 15.98 28.97
N LYS A 68 10.47 16.73 29.08
CA LYS A 68 9.16 16.30 28.56
C LYS A 68 9.16 16.34 27.04
N ALA A 69 9.74 17.40 26.47
CA ALA A 69 9.89 17.52 25.01
C ALA A 69 10.83 16.45 24.45
N LEU A 70 11.94 16.14 25.12
CA LEU A 70 12.86 15.06 24.73
C LEU A 70 12.14 13.71 24.63
N LYS A 71 11.37 13.33 25.65
CA LYS A 71 10.58 12.09 25.62
C LYS A 71 9.55 12.13 24.49
N SER A 72 8.80 13.22 24.39
CA SER A 72 7.72 13.37 23.40
C SER A 72 8.25 13.38 21.96
N TYR A 73 9.43 13.97 21.75
CA TYR A 73 10.16 13.94 20.49
C TYR A 73 10.57 12.50 20.13
N SER A 74 11.16 11.76 21.07
CA SER A 74 11.51 10.35 20.86
C SER A 74 10.28 9.51 20.51
N ASP A 75 9.19 9.64 21.27
CA ASP A 75 7.94 8.92 21.03
C ASP A 75 7.33 9.30 19.66
N LEU A 76 7.43 10.56 19.25
CA LEU A 76 7.00 11.03 17.94
C LEU A 76 7.83 10.38 16.82
N MET A 77 9.15 10.35 16.95
CA MET A 77 10.03 9.79 15.92
C MET A 77 9.81 8.28 15.72
N LEU A 78 9.49 7.53 16.78
CA LEU A 78 9.09 6.13 16.67
C LEU A 78 7.79 5.98 15.86
N LYS A 79 6.76 6.79 16.14
CA LYS A 79 5.49 6.78 15.39
C LYS A 79 5.67 7.18 13.92
N VAL A 80 6.60 8.11 13.65
CA VAL A 80 6.98 8.51 12.29
C VAL A 80 7.62 7.33 11.56
N ASP A 81 8.54 6.60 12.20
CA ASP A 81 9.17 5.44 11.61
C ASP A 81 8.16 4.32 11.31
N GLU A 82 7.29 3.98 12.26
CA GLU A 82 6.21 3.01 12.05
C GLU A 82 5.31 3.40 10.87
N SER A 83 4.97 4.69 10.77
CA SER A 83 4.14 5.19 9.67
C SER A 83 4.87 5.15 8.34
N ASN A 84 6.18 5.46 8.32
CA ASN A 84 7.03 5.33 7.13
C ASN A 84 7.09 3.89 6.65
N GLN A 85 7.28 2.93 7.55
CA GLN A 85 7.32 1.51 7.20
C GLN A 85 6.00 1.07 6.56
N LYS A 86 4.86 1.45 7.13
CA LYS A 86 3.53 1.12 6.58
C LYS A 86 3.30 1.77 5.22
N LEU A 87 3.60 3.06 5.07
CA LEU A 87 3.44 3.78 3.81
C LEU A 87 4.38 3.24 2.71
N ASN A 88 5.63 2.92 3.04
CA ASN A 88 6.56 2.31 2.09
C ASN A 88 6.07 0.94 1.60
N LYS A 89 5.55 0.08 2.49
CA LYS A 89 4.93 -1.19 2.08
C LYS A 89 3.78 -0.97 1.10
N LEU A 90 2.95 0.06 1.31
CA LEU A 90 1.86 0.39 0.40
C LEU A 90 2.36 0.95 -0.94
N ILE A 91 3.50 1.64 -0.95
CA ILE A 91 4.17 2.10 -2.17
C ILE A 91 4.70 0.92 -2.97
N ASP A 92 5.37 -0.03 -2.31
CA ASP A 92 5.90 -1.25 -2.94
C ASP A 92 4.77 -2.09 -3.56
N GLN A 93 3.61 -2.10 -2.90
CA GLN A 93 2.39 -2.73 -3.39
C GLN A 93 1.63 -1.91 -4.45
N GLN A 94 2.13 -0.73 -4.84
CA GLN A 94 1.50 0.20 -5.79
C GLN A 94 0.06 0.60 -5.39
N ARG A 95 -0.21 0.70 -4.08
CA ARG A 95 -1.55 1.01 -3.55
C ARG A 95 -1.81 2.50 -3.34
N LEU A 96 -0.76 3.33 -3.39
CA LEU A 96 -0.89 4.78 -3.32
C LEU A 96 -1.17 5.37 -4.70
N THR A 97 -2.12 6.30 -4.75
CA THR A 97 -2.27 7.18 -5.91
C THR A 97 -1.08 8.14 -6.03
N SER A 98 -0.86 8.68 -7.23
CA SER A 98 0.22 9.66 -7.47
C SER A 98 0.13 10.89 -6.54
N ASN A 99 -1.10 11.34 -6.22
CA ASN A 99 -1.32 12.47 -5.32
C ASN A 99 -0.93 12.14 -3.88
N GLN A 100 -1.31 10.96 -3.39
CA GLN A 100 -0.94 10.48 -2.06
C GLN A 100 0.58 10.26 -1.93
N LEU A 101 1.21 9.68 -2.95
CA LEU A 101 2.66 9.52 -2.99
C LEU A 101 3.38 10.87 -2.95
N LYS A 102 2.93 11.84 -3.77
CA LYS A 102 3.48 13.20 -3.76
C LYS A 102 3.33 13.87 -2.40
N LYS A 103 2.16 13.73 -1.77
CA LYS A 103 1.88 14.23 -0.40
C LYS A 103 2.80 13.57 0.63
N TYR A 104 2.97 12.26 0.60
CA TYR A 104 3.89 11.57 1.49
C TYR A 104 5.33 12.06 1.34
N ILE A 105 5.84 12.15 0.11
CA ILE A 105 7.21 12.62 -0.17
C ILE A 105 7.39 14.06 0.33
N SER A 106 6.42 14.95 0.12
CA SER A 106 6.50 16.34 0.59
C SER A 106 6.49 16.44 2.11
N LEU A 107 5.68 15.63 2.80
CA LEU A 107 5.64 15.56 4.25
C LEU A 107 6.94 15.01 4.84
N LYS A 108 7.49 13.92 4.26
CA LYS A 108 8.72 13.30 4.72
C LYS A 108 9.91 14.27 4.70
N LYS A 109 10.02 15.10 3.67
CA LYS A 109 11.05 16.14 3.55
C LYS A 109 11.00 17.21 4.66
N ARG A 110 9.88 17.35 5.37
CA ARG A 110 9.73 18.35 6.44
C ARG A 110 10.30 17.89 7.79
N PHE A 111 10.71 16.61 7.91
CA PHE A 111 11.44 16.09 9.07
C PHE A 111 12.96 16.31 8.98
N THR A 112 13.45 16.90 7.89
CA THR A 112 14.87 17.25 7.76
C THR A 112 15.15 18.53 8.57
N PRO A 113 16.15 18.54 9.46
CA PRO A 113 16.60 19.75 10.17
C PRO A 113 17.01 20.88 9.21
#